data_AF-A0A852JB95-F1
#
_entry.id   AF-A0A852JB95-F1
#
_cell.length_a   1.000
_cell.length_b   1.000
_cell.length_c   1.000
_cell.angle_alpha   90.00
_cell.angle_beta   90.00
_cell.angle_gamma   90.00
#
_symmetry.space_group_name_H-M   'P 1'
#
loop_
_entity.id
_entity.type
_entity.pdbx_description
1 polymer ?
#
loop_
_entity_poly.entity_id
_entity_poly.type
_entity_poly.pdbx_seq_one_letter_code
_entity_poly.pdbx_strand_id
1 'polypeptide(L)'
;APAPAPAPRSFSAAEVRARCAQGSCLVRCRRRLYDLSGFVRLHPGGEQLLRRRAGTDVSAALDGPPHRHSANARRWLEQYYVGEMESGDEQVPRGWLRFGLCGLGGADLRPECPGSGWGCHHSLLPQDLVDWQKPLLWQVGYLGEKYDEWVHQPVDRPIRLFHSDILESLSKTAWYVVFIVWAPVVLYLSWVSYTSLAQGNTRLFSSFTT
;
A
#
# COMPACT_ATOMS: atom_id res chain seq x y z
N ALA A 1 5.93 -4.64 28.77
CA ALA A 1 4.59 -4.39 28.21
C ALA A 1 4.73 -3.40 27.06
N PRO A 2 4.19 -3.67 25.86
CA PRO A 2 4.16 -2.68 24.80
C PRO A 2 3.25 -1.51 25.21
N ALA A 3 3.64 -0.28 24.87
CA ALA A 3 2.90 0.94 25.17
C ALA A 3 1.48 0.90 24.56
N PRO A 4 0.46 1.52 25.20
CA PRO A 4 -0.87 1.61 24.63
C PRO A 4 -0.83 2.34 23.28
N ALA A 5 -1.49 1.78 22.27
CA ALA A 5 -1.57 2.38 20.94
C ALA A 5 -2.22 3.79 21.04
N PRO A 6 -1.75 4.78 20.24
CA PRO A 6 -2.35 6.10 20.25
C PRO A 6 -3.81 6.02 19.80
N ALA A 7 -4.69 6.71 20.53
CA ALA A 7 -6.11 6.79 20.18
C ALA A 7 -6.27 7.36 18.75
N PRO A 8 -7.26 6.89 17.97
CA PRO A 8 -7.51 7.41 16.64
C PRO A 8 -7.81 8.90 16.71
N ARG A 9 -7.16 9.68 15.86
CA ARG A 9 -7.32 11.13 15.80
C ARG A 9 -8.71 11.46 15.24
N SER A 10 -9.46 12.34 15.89
CA SER A 10 -10.74 12.83 15.38
C SER A 10 -10.50 14.03 14.44
N PHE A 11 -11.27 14.10 13.36
CA PHE A 11 -11.19 15.17 12.36
C PHE A 11 -12.55 15.84 12.18
N SER A 12 -12.56 17.17 12.14
CA SER A 12 -13.77 17.95 11.84
C SER A 12 -13.99 18.10 10.34
N ALA A 13 -15.25 18.26 9.91
CA ALA A 13 -15.58 18.50 8.50
C ALA A 13 -14.98 19.80 7.93
N ALA A 14 -14.69 20.79 8.79
CA ALA A 14 -14.00 22.01 8.40
C ALA A 14 -12.52 21.76 8.10
N GLU A 15 -11.85 20.98 8.96
CA GLU A 15 -10.45 20.61 8.79
C GLU A 15 -10.23 19.79 7.51
N VAL A 16 -11.09 18.81 7.25
CA VAL A 16 -11.01 18.01 6.02
C VAL A 16 -11.13 18.88 4.78
N ARG A 17 -12.09 19.83 4.75
CA ARG A 17 -12.26 20.76 3.64
C ARG A 17 -11.05 21.67 3.45
N ALA A 18 -10.46 22.17 4.54
CA ALA A 18 -9.26 23.00 4.48
C ALA A 18 -8.07 22.24 3.88
N ARG A 19 -7.85 20.99 4.30
CA ARG A 19 -6.78 20.14 3.74
C ARG A 19 -7.04 19.75 2.28
N CYS A 20 -8.29 19.50 1.91
CA CYS A 20 -8.66 19.31 0.51
C CYS A 20 -8.36 20.56 -0.35
N ALA A 21 -8.61 21.77 0.17
CA ALA A 21 -8.28 23.02 -0.51
C ALA A 21 -6.77 23.23 -0.68
N GLN A 22 -5.95 22.68 0.23
CA GLN A 22 -4.47 22.67 0.12
C GLN A 22 -3.96 21.62 -0.89
N GLY A 23 -4.84 20.82 -1.49
CA GLY A 23 -4.49 19.82 -2.50
C GLY A 23 -4.34 18.38 -1.99
N SER A 24 -4.58 18.13 -0.68
CA SER A 24 -4.66 16.77 -0.15
C SER A 24 -5.93 16.06 -0.62
N CYS A 25 -5.85 14.77 -0.91
CA CYS A 25 -6.99 13.98 -1.34
C CYS A 25 -7.54 13.14 -0.19
N LEU A 26 -8.29 13.79 0.71
CA LEU A 26 -8.97 13.10 1.82
C LEU A 26 -10.32 12.57 1.36
N VAL A 27 -10.65 11.33 1.70
CA VAL A 27 -11.96 10.74 1.40
C VAL A 27 -12.57 10.14 2.66
N ARG A 28 -13.89 10.22 2.76
CA ARG A 28 -14.64 9.61 3.87
C ARG A 28 -15.23 8.29 3.40
N CYS A 29 -15.16 7.26 4.23
CA CYS A 29 -15.95 6.05 4.05
C CYS A 29 -16.68 5.78 5.37
N ARG A 30 -17.99 6.04 5.39
CA ARG A 30 -18.84 6.00 6.60
C ARG A 30 -18.28 6.95 7.69
N ARG A 31 -17.82 6.42 8.83
CA ARG A 31 -17.24 7.16 9.96
C ARG A 31 -15.72 7.32 9.87
N ARG A 32 -15.06 6.62 8.95
CA ARG A 32 -13.59 6.58 8.82
C ARG A 32 -13.10 7.56 7.76
N LEU A 33 -11.96 8.18 8.03
CA LEU A 33 -11.28 9.12 7.15
C LEU A 33 -9.98 8.52 6.62
N TYR A 34 -9.75 8.67 5.32
CA TYR A 34 -8.60 8.13 4.61
C TYR A 34 -7.87 9.23 3.83
N ASP A 35 -6.53 9.22 3.87
CA ASP A 35 -5.69 10.13 3.10
C ASP A 35 -5.10 9.41 1.90
N LEU A 36 -5.71 9.65 0.74
CA LEU A 36 -5.31 9.04 -0.52
C LEU A 36 -4.31 9.89 -1.29
N SER A 37 -3.74 10.95 -0.70
CA SER A 37 -2.85 11.89 -1.42
C SER A 37 -1.67 11.19 -2.10
N GLY A 38 -1.07 10.18 -1.43
CA GLY A 38 -0.02 9.33 -2.02
C GLY A 38 -0.56 8.32 -3.05
N PHE A 39 -1.77 7.80 -2.82
CA PHE A 39 -2.41 6.78 -3.65
C PHE A 39 -2.98 7.30 -4.97
N VAL A 40 -3.29 8.60 -5.06
CA VAL A 40 -4.01 9.19 -6.20
C VAL A 40 -3.40 8.80 -7.56
N ARG A 41 -2.06 8.73 -7.65
CA ARG A 41 -1.32 8.40 -8.87
C ARG A 41 -1.29 6.91 -9.21
N LEU A 42 -1.55 6.05 -8.24
CA LEU A 42 -1.51 4.59 -8.37
C LEU A 42 -2.90 4.00 -8.64
N HIS A 43 -3.95 4.83 -8.56
CA HIS A 43 -5.32 4.39 -8.74
C HIS A 43 -5.60 3.93 -10.19
N PRO A 44 -5.99 2.66 -10.41
CA PRO A 44 -6.24 2.12 -11.76
C PRO A 44 -7.37 2.82 -12.53
N GLY A 45 -8.34 3.41 -11.82
CA GLY A 45 -9.44 4.19 -12.41
C GLY A 45 -9.07 5.64 -12.75
N GLY A 46 -7.81 6.03 -12.55
CA GLY A 46 -7.30 7.37 -12.81
C GLY A 46 -7.44 8.35 -11.65
N GLU A 47 -6.53 9.32 -11.63
CA GLU A 47 -6.39 10.34 -10.59
C GLU A 47 -7.60 11.30 -10.51
N GLN A 48 -8.18 11.64 -11.66
CA GLN A 48 -9.23 12.66 -11.75
C GLN A 48 -10.49 12.27 -10.96
N LEU A 49 -10.82 10.98 -10.90
CA LEU A 49 -12.00 10.50 -10.18
C LEU A 49 -11.85 10.68 -8.66
N LEU A 50 -10.67 10.41 -8.12
CA LEU A 50 -10.39 10.59 -6.70
C LEU A 50 -10.37 12.07 -6.33
N ARG A 51 -9.71 12.92 -7.14
CA ARG A 51 -9.67 14.36 -6.91
C ARG A 51 -11.06 15.01 -6.95
N ARG A 52 -11.93 14.60 -7.87
CA ARG A 52 -13.32 15.09 -7.94
C ARG A 52 -14.16 14.71 -6.72
N ARG A 53 -13.83 13.61 -6.06
CA ARG A 53 -14.54 13.08 -4.87
C ARG A 53 -13.82 13.40 -3.56
N ALA A 54 -12.75 14.18 -3.60
CA ALA A 54 -12.05 14.62 -2.40
C ALA A 54 -13.00 15.40 -1.46
N GLY A 55 -12.97 15.08 -0.17
CA GLY A 55 -13.84 15.64 0.86
C GLY A 55 -15.26 15.06 0.90
N THR A 56 -15.60 14.10 0.04
CA THR A 56 -16.94 13.48 0.00
C THR A 56 -16.93 12.05 0.54
N ASP A 57 -18.12 11.49 0.76
CA ASP A 57 -18.28 10.08 1.11
C ASP A 57 -18.16 9.19 -0.12
N VAL A 58 -17.18 8.30 -0.12
CA VAL A 58 -16.92 7.36 -1.21
C VAL A 58 -17.49 5.97 -0.93
N SER A 59 -18.20 5.75 0.19
CA SER A 59 -18.79 4.44 0.51
C SER A 59 -19.66 3.89 -0.62
N ALA A 60 -20.56 4.71 -1.17
CA ALA A 60 -21.39 4.30 -2.31
C ALA A 60 -20.56 4.12 -3.60
N ALA A 61 -19.55 4.96 -3.81
CA ALA A 61 -18.70 4.90 -5.00
C ALA A 61 -17.81 3.63 -5.05
N LEU A 62 -17.45 3.07 -3.89
CA LEU A 62 -16.73 1.80 -3.80
C LEU A 62 -17.59 0.62 -4.29
N ASP A 63 -18.90 0.67 -4.06
CA ASP A 63 -19.86 -0.36 -4.48
C ASP A 63 -20.35 -0.14 -5.92
N GLY A 64 -20.12 1.05 -6.49
CA GLY A 64 -20.39 1.43 -7.88
C GLY A 64 -21.62 2.34 -8.04
N PRO A 65 -21.82 2.99 -9.21
CA PRO A 65 -21.04 2.94 -10.48
C PRO A 65 -19.77 3.82 -10.45
N PRO A 66 -18.69 3.55 -11.25
CA PRO A 66 -18.64 2.80 -12.53
C PRO A 66 -18.17 1.33 -12.47
N HIS A 67 -17.54 0.88 -11.39
CA HIS A 67 -17.22 -0.52 -11.16
C HIS A 67 -17.21 -0.81 -9.65
N ARG A 68 -17.47 -2.06 -9.29
CA ARG A 68 -17.47 -2.50 -7.89
C ARG A 68 -16.05 -2.90 -7.49
N HIS A 69 -15.57 -2.35 -6.38
CA HIS A 69 -14.26 -2.68 -5.85
C HIS A 69 -14.26 -4.06 -5.19
N SER A 70 -13.18 -4.83 -5.38
CA SER A 70 -12.98 -6.14 -4.76
C SER A 70 -12.77 -6.03 -3.24
N ALA A 71 -12.85 -7.15 -2.52
CA ALA A 71 -12.51 -7.16 -1.09
C ALA A 71 -11.06 -6.73 -0.85
N ASN A 72 -10.16 -7.06 -1.77
CA ASN A 72 -8.75 -6.70 -1.69
C ASN A 72 -8.53 -5.19 -1.84
N ALA A 73 -9.27 -4.53 -2.75
CA ALA A 73 -9.22 -3.08 -2.88
C ALA A 73 -9.70 -2.36 -1.60
N ARG A 74 -10.71 -2.91 -0.91
CA ARG A 74 -11.13 -2.40 0.41
C ARG A 74 -10.05 -2.60 1.48
N ARG A 75 -9.35 -3.73 1.47
CA ARG A 75 -8.19 -3.95 2.36
C ARG A 75 -7.08 -2.94 2.10
N TRP A 76 -6.84 -2.59 0.84
CA TRP A 76 -5.83 -1.61 0.46
C TRP A 76 -6.16 -0.21 0.99
N LEU A 77 -7.45 0.19 0.93
CA LEU A 77 -7.92 1.46 1.48
C LEU A 77 -7.59 1.61 2.97
N GLU A 78 -7.66 0.52 3.74
CA GLU A 78 -7.35 0.55 5.19
C GLU A 78 -5.90 0.92 5.49
N GLN A 79 -4.95 0.77 4.55
CA GLN A 79 -3.56 1.22 4.72
C GLN A 79 -3.45 2.75 4.79
N TYR A 80 -4.42 3.46 4.24
CA TYR A 80 -4.47 4.92 4.17
C TYR A 80 -5.35 5.55 5.26
N TYR A 81 -5.71 4.79 6.29
CA TYR A 81 -6.54 5.25 7.39
C TYR A 81 -5.80 6.28 8.26
N VAL A 82 -6.46 7.42 8.53
CA VAL A 82 -5.89 8.50 9.35
C VAL A 82 -6.62 8.64 10.69
N GLY A 83 -7.93 8.40 10.71
CA GLY A 83 -8.73 8.62 11.90
C GLY A 83 -10.23 8.58 11.65
N GLU A 84 -10.99 8.99 12.66
CA GLU A 84 -12.45 9.04 12.60
C GLU A 84 -12.93 10.47 12.37
N MET A 85 -14.04 10.63 11.66
CA MET A 85 -14.70 11.94 11.56
C MET A 85 -15.56 12.17 12.81
N GLU A 86 -15.50 13.38 13.35
CA GLU A 86 -16.39 13.78 14.44
C GLU A 86 -17.84 13.63 13.99
N SER A 87 -18.67 13.02 14.84
CA SER A 87 -20.12 12.99 14.65
C SER A 87 -20.62 14.42 14.85
N GLY A 88 -20.68 15.20 13.78
CA GLY A 88 -21.40 16.47 13.80
C GLY A 88 -22.86 16.17 14.09
N ASP A 89 -23.30 16.49 15.32
CA ASP A 89 -24.67 16.45 15.82
C ASP A 89 -25.66 15.65 14.96
N GLU A 90 -25.49 14.33 14.91
CA GLU A 90 -26.60 13.47 14.54
C GLU A 90 -27.50 13.44 15.78
N GLN A 91 -28.36 14.46 15.89
CA GLN A 91 -29.47 14.47 16.83
C GLN A 91 -30.34 13.26 16.51
N VAL A 92 -30.04 12.15 17.17
CA VAL A 92 -30.97 11.03 17.29
C VAL A 92 -32.26 11.64 17.83
N PRO A 93 -33.39 11.61 17.09
CA PRO A 93 -34.64 12.10 17.63
C PRO A 93 -34.95 11.25 18.87
N ARG A 94 -35.09 11.89 20.04
CA ARG A 94 -35.45 11.27 21.34
C ARG A 94 -36.87 10.66 21.35
N GLY A 95 -37.39 10.19 20.21
CA GLY A 95 -38.78 9.76 20.02
C GLY A 95 -39.01 8.25 20.00
N TRP A 96 -37.99 7.40 19.96
CA TRP A 96 -38.17 5.95 19.82
C TRP A 96 -38.11 5.13 21.13
N LEU A 97 -38.00 5.79 22.29
CA LEU A 97 -37.93 5.13 23.60
C LEU A 97 -39.30 4.88 24.28
N ARG A 98 -40.43 4.87 23.56
CA ARG A 98 -41.76 4.75 24.21
C ARG A 98 -42.77 3.75 23.61
N PHE A 99 -42.35 2.80 22.78
CA PHE A 99 -43.26 1.72 22.37
C PHE A 99 -42.60 0.35 22.58
N GLY A 100 -43.07 -0.38 23.59
CA GLY A 100 -42.82 -1.82 23.70
C GLY A 100 -42.37 -2.34 25.07
N LEU A 101 -43.09 -2.03 26.15
CA LEU A 101 -43.04 -2.83 27.39
C LEU A 101 -44.48 -3.16 27.80
N CYS A 102 -45.02 -4.23 27.22
CA CYS A 102 -46.10 -5.01 27.79
C CYS A 102 -45.89 -6.47 27.34
N GLY A 103 -45.67 -7.34 28.33
CA GLY A 103 -45.06 -8.65 28.14
C GLY A 103 -45.96 -9.72 27.54
N LEU A 104 -45.31 -10.83 27.16
CA LEU A 104 -45.63 -12.23 27.49
C LEU A 104 -44.77 -13.15 26.62
N GLY A 105 -44.12 -14.14 27.26
CA GLY A 105 -43.78 -15.42 26.64
C GLY A 105 -42.45 -15.50 25.87
N GLY A 106 -41.62 -16.46 26.24
CA GLY A 106 -40.28 -16.65 25.71
C GLY A 106 -40.21 -16.96 24.21
N ALA A 107 -39.28 -16.28 23.55
CA ALA A 107 -38.38 -16.80 22.53
C ALA A 107 -37.37 -15.68 22.25
N ASP A 108 -36.11 -15.93 22.60
CA ASP A 108 -35.00 -15.03 22.35
C ASP A 108 -34.77 -14.92 20.83
N LEU A 109 -35.25 -13.83 20.24
CA LEU A 109 -34.92 -13.39 18.88
C LEU A 109 -34.37 -11.97 18.97
N ARG A 110 -33.18 -11.84 19.56
CA ARG A 110 -32.29 -10.72 19.21
C ARG A 110 -31.82 -10.92 17.76
N PRO A 111 -31.91 -9.90 16.89
CA PRO A 111 -31.05 -9.88 15.71
C PRO A 111 -29.62 -9.67 16.23
N GLU A 112 -28.86 -10.77 16.36
CA GLU A 112 -27.43 -10.70 16.61
C GLU A 112 -26.79 -9.87 15.50
N CYS A 113 -26.35 -8.66 15.83
CA CYS A 113 -25.30 -8.00 15.06
C CYS A 113 -24.00 -8.78 15.32
N PRO A 114 -23.40 -9.43 14.32
CA PRO A 114 -22.13 -10.09 14.53
C PRO A 114 -21.05 -9.01 14.65
N GLY A 115 -20.53 -8.83 15.87
CA GLY A 115 -19.27 -8.11 16.09
C GLY A 115 -19.38 -6.84 16.92
N SER A 116 -19.64 -6.99 18.22
CA SER A 116 -19.21 -5.99 19.22
C SER A 116 -18.39 -6.66 20.31
N GLY A 117 -17.13 -6.90 19.96
CA GLY A 117 -16.07 -7.34 20.85
C GLY A 117 -14.73 -6.77 20.39
N TRP A 118 -14.71 -5.49 19.98
CA TRP A 118 -13.49 -4.82 19.55
C TRP A 118 -12.91 -4.06 20.73
N GLY A 119 -12.29 -4.80 21.66
CA GLY A 119 -11.19 -4.25 22.42
C GLY A 119 -10.16 -3.73 21.42
N CYS A 120 -9.73 -2.48 21.58
CA CYS A 120 -8.85 -1.77 20.66
C CYS A 120 -7.45 -2.41 20.59
N HIS A 121 -7.34 -3.53 19.91
CA HIS A 121 -6.08 -4.04 19.40
C HIS A 121 -5.79 -3.32 18.09
N HIS A 122 -4.62 -2.67 18.07
CA HIS A 122 -3.96 -2.07 16.92
C HIS A 122 -3.56 -3.18 15.92
N SER A 123 -4.56 -3.83 15.32
CA SER A 123 -4.41 -5.01 14.47
C SER A 123 -5.59 -5.11 13.48
N LEU A 124 -5.98 -3.98 12.89
CA LEU A 124 -7.10 -3.90 11.94
C LEU A 124 -6.69 -4.02 10.47
N LEU A 125 -5.45 -4.42 10.18
CA LEU A 125 -5.13 -5.07 8.90
C LEU A 125 -5.25 -6.59 9.11
N PRO A 126 -5.91 -7.35 8.22
CA PRO A 126 -5.81 -8.80 8.23
C PRO A 126 -4.33 -9.16 8.25
N GLN A 127 -3.92 -9.99 9.21
CA GLN A 127 -2.53 -10.36 9.52
C GLN A 127 -1.62 -10.21 8.30
N ASP A 128 -0.83 -9.13 8.26
CA ASP A 128 0.28 -9.03 7.31
C ASP A 128 1.11 -10.31 7.54
N LEU A 129 1.09 -11.21 6.56
CA LEU A 129 1.70 -12.55 6.66
C LEU A 129 3.22 -12.47 6.90
N VAL A 130 3.80 -11.30 6.65
CA VAL A 130 5.22 -11.02 6.62
C VAL A 130 5.49 -9.70 7.37
N ASP A 131 6.59 -9.66 8.12
CA ASP A 131 7.06 -8.46 8.81
C ASP A 131 7.81 -7.54 7.83
N TRP A 132 7.20 -6.40 7.50
CA TRP A 132 7.77 -5.44 6.53
C TRP A 132 8.94 -4.60 7.05
N GLN A 133 9.17 -4.60 8.37
CA GLN A 133 10.33 -3.96 8.99
C GLN A 133 11.60 -4.82 8.87
N LYS A 134 11.43 -6.11 8.56
CA LYS A 134 12.50 -7.09 8.42
C LYS A 134 12.70 -7.44 6.95
N PRO A 135 13.89 -7.91 6.56
CA PRO A 135 14.15 -8.30 5.18
C PRO A 135 13.29 -9.51 4.78
N LEU A 136 12.72 -9.44 3.57
CA LEU A 136 11.66 -10.35 3.13
C LEU A 136 12.18 -11.70 2.63
N LEU A 137 13.40 -11.78 2.10
CA LEU A 137 13.86 -12.95 1.35
C LEU A 137 13.68 -14.26 2.13
N TRP A 138 14.08 -14.25 3.40
CA TRP A 138 13.94 -15.43 4.26
C TRP A 138 12.51 -15.65 4.73
N GLN A 139 11.77 -14.57 5.03
CA GLN A 139 10.39 -14.67 5.50
C GLN A 139 9.45 -15.25 4.45
N VAL A 140 9.61 -14.82 3.19
CA VAL A 140 8.83 -15.32 2.06
C VAL A 140 9.14 -16.79 1.80
N GLY A 141 10.39 -17.22 2.01
CA GLY A 141 10.75 -18.65 1.93
C GLY A 141 10.03 -19.53 2.96
N TYR A 142 9.70 -19.00 4.13
CA TYR A 142 8.97 -19.72 5.19
C TYR A 142 7.44 -19.68 5.04
N LEU A 143 6.89 -18.93 4.07
CA LEU A 143 5.44 -18.75 3.93
C LEU A 143 4.69 -19.99 3.44
N GLY A 144 5.36 -20.86 2.68
CA GLY A 144 4.79 -22.11 2.16
C GLY A 144 3.46 -21.91 1.44
N GLU A 145 2.43 -22.63 1.85
CA GLU A 145 1.06 -22.56 1.28
C GLU A 145 0.42 -21.17 1.37
N LYS A 146 0.86 -20.31 2.30
CA LYS A 146 0.35 -18.94 2.45
C LYS A 146 0.98 -17.95 1.46
N TYR A 147 1.97 -18.40 0.69
CA TYR A 147 2.60 -17.61 -0.37
C TYR A 147 1.59 -17.12 -1.40
N ASP A 148 0.65 -17.98 -1.80
CA ASP A 148 -0.36 -17.63 -2.81
C ASP A 148 -1.28 -16.50 -2.32
N GLU A 149 -1.73 -16.55 -1.06
CA GLU A 149 -2.52 -15.46 -0.50
C GLU A 149 -1.71 -14.16 -0.40
N TRP A 150 -0.43 -14.25 -0.03
CA TRP A 150 0.46 -13.09 0.11
C TRP A 150 0.78 -12.41 -1.22
N VAL A 151 1.10 -13.17 -2.28
CA VAL A 151 1.49 -12.58 -3.58
C VAL A 151 0.34 -11.81 -4.23
N HIS A 152 -0.90 -12.18 -3.93
CA HIS A 152 -2.09 -11.49 -4.40
C HIS A 152 -2.47 -10.28 -3.55
N GLN A 153 -1.78 -10.02 -2.43
CA GLN A 153 -1.99 -8.81 -1.65
C GLN A 153 -1.28 -7.63 -2.32
N PRO A 154 -1.99 -6.52 -2.61
CA PRO A 154 -1.37 -5.31 -3.11
C PRO A 154 -0.54 -4.68 -1.99
N VAL A 155 0.74 -4.44 -2.30
CA VAL A 155 1.72 -3.91 -1.36
C VAL A 155 2.30 -2.64 -1.95
N ASP A 156 2.11 -1.52 -1.26
CA ASP A 156 2.59 -0.20 -1.69
C ASP A 156 3.55 0.40 -0.65
N ARG A 157 4.59 -0.37 -0.33
CA ARG A 157 5.61 0.01 0.66
C ARG A 157 7.00 -0.38 0.17
N PRO A 158 8.04 0.38 0.54
CA PRO A 158 9.41 0.05 0.16
C PRO A 158 9.79 -1.31 0.74
N ILE A 159 10.05 -2.28 -0.14
CA ILE A 159 10.45 -3.64 0.23
C ILE A 159 11.95 -3.74 0.37
N ARG A 160 12.43 -4.25 1.51
CA ARG A 160 13.84 -4.61 1.72
C ARG A 160 14.01 -6.12 1.57
N LEU A 161 14.91 -6.56 0.70
CA LEU A 161 15.11 -7.98 0.41
C LEU A 161 16.15 -8.60 1.35
N PHE A 162 17.26 -7.90 1.58
CA PHE A 162 18.42 -8.41 2.33
C PHE A 162 18.69 -7.64 3.63
N HIS A 163 19.32 -8.33 4.59
CA HIS A 163 19.77 -7.72 5.85
C HIS A 163 20.90 -6.71 5.62
N SER A 164 21.80 -6.95 4.67
CA SER A 164 22.97 -6.11 4.42
C SER A 164 22.71 -5.09 3.31
N ASP A 165 23.21 -3.87 3.50
CA ASP A 165 23.07 -2.78 2.52
C ASP A 165 23.83 -3.09 1.23
N ILE A 166 24.93 -3.85 1.31
CA ILE A 166 25.71 -4.26 0.14
C ILE A 166 24.89 -5.21 -0.74
N LEU A 167 24.28 -6.25 -0.17
CA LEU A 167 23.46 -7.19 -0.95
C LEU A 167 22.18 -6.52 -1.48
N GLU A 168 21.61 -5.58 -0.73
CA GLU A 168 20.51 -4.76 -1.23
C GLU A 168 20.94 -3.89 -2.41
N SER A 169 22.13 -3.27 -2.36
CA SER A 169 22.67 -2.48 -3.45
C SER A 169 23.05 -3.31 -4.68
N LEU A 170 23.50 -4.56 -4.50
CA LEU A 170 23.83 -5.47 -5.60
C LEU A 170 22.57 -6.02 -6.27
N SER A 171 21.48 -6.19 -5.52
CA SER A 171 20.19 -6.66 -6.06
C SER A 171 19.36 -5.53 -6.71
N LYS A 172 19.48 -4.30 -6.22
CA LYS A 172 18.87 -3.09 -6.82
C LYS A 172 19.92 -2.21 -7.47
N THR A 173 20.59 -2.72 -8.50
CA THR A 173 21.56 -1.92 -9.25
C THR A 173 20.85 -0.90 -10.15
N ALA A 174 21.12 0.39 -9.93
CA ALA A 174 20.61 1.42 -10.80
C ALA A 174 21.21 1.27 -12.21
N TRP A 175 20.40 1.52 -13.24
CA TRP A 175 20.77 1.26 -14.63
C TRP A 175 22.09 1.92 -15.06
N TYR A 176 22.43 3.09 -14.50
CA TYR A 176 23.66 3.82 -14.82
C TYR A 176 24.93 3.19 -14.24
N VAL A 177 24.83 2.35 -13.20
CA VAL A 177 25.97 1.67 -12.58
C VAL A 177 26.67 0.78 -13.61
N VAL A 178 25.90 0.15 -14.50
CA VAL A 178 26.42 -0.63 -15.62
C VAL A 178 27.35 0.22 -16.48
N PHE A 179 26.94 1.43 -16.86
CA PHE A 179 27.77 2.31 -17.69
C PHE A 179 29.02 2.81 -16.95
N ILE A 180 28.91 3.18 -15.67
CA ILE A 180 30.06 3.64 -14.89
C ILE A 180 31.13 2.56 -14.76
N VAL A 181 30.72 1.30 -14.55
CA VAL A 181 31.66 0.19 -14.38
C VAL A 181 32.21 -0.28 -15.72
N TRP A 182 31.34 -0.47 -16.72
CA TRP A 182 31.74 -1.11 -17.98
C TRP A 182 32.30 -0.14 -19.01
N ALA A 183 31.93 1.15 -19.02
CA ALA A 183 32.46 2.08 -20.03
C ALA A 183 33.99 2.27 -19.91
N PRO A 184 34.61 2.46 -18.73
CA PRO A 184 36.06 2.52 -18.61
C PRO A 184 36.75 1.22 -19.04
N VAL A 185 36.17 0.07 -18.71
CA VAL A 185 36.69 -1.25 -19.11
C VAL A 185 36.66 -1.41 -20.62
N VAL A 186 35.53 -1.09 -21.26
CA VAL A 186 35.38 -1.15 -22.71
C VAL A 186 36.33 -0.15 -23.38
N LEU A 187 36.45 1.08 -22.88
CA LEU A 187 37.37 2.08 -23.44
C LEU A 187 38.82 1.64 -23.31
N TYR A 188 39.22 1.10 -22.16
CA TYR A 188 40.56 0.58 -21.93
C TYR A 188 40.87 -0.60 -22.87
N LEU A 189 39.99 -1.60 -22.94
CA LEU A 189 40.18 -2.75 -23.83
C LEU A 189 40.20 -2.31 -25.29
N SER A 190 39.33 -1.38 -25.68
CA SER A 190 39.30 -0.81 -27.03
C SER A 190 40.61 -0.09 -27.35
N TRP A 191 41.16 0.67 -26.41
CA TRP A 191 42.47 1.33 -26.55
C TRP A 191 43.61 0.32 -26.70
N VAL A 192 43.64 -0.72 -25.87
CA VAL A 192 44.64 -1.80 -25.94
C VAL A 192 44.55 -2.52 -27.28
N SER A 193 43.35 -2.88 -27.74
CA SER A 193 43.14 -3.50 -29.05
C SER A 193 43.58 -2.59 -30.20
N TYR A 194 43.25 -1.30 -30.14
CA TYR A 194 43.64 -0.33 -31.17
C TYR A 194 45.16 -0.16 -31.25
N THR A 195 45.82 0.01 -30.10
CA THR A 195 47.28 0.16 -30.04
C THR A 195 48.01 -1.11 -30.48
N SER A 196 47.51 -2.29 -30.09
CA SER A 196 48.05 -3.57 -30.57
C SER A 196 47.91 -3.75 -32.08
N LEU A 197 46.79 -3.32 -32.67
CA LEU A 197 46.59 -3.37 -34.12
C LEU A 197 47.51 -2.39 -34.85
N ALA A 198 47.66 -1.17 -34.32
CA ALA A 198 48.53 -0.14 -34.90
C ALA A 198 50.01 -0.54 -34.91
N GLN A 199 50.45 -1.38 -33.97
CA GLN A 199 51.82 -1.91 -33.91
C GLN A 199 52.11 -3.00 -34.96
N GLY A 200 51.11 -3.49 -35.70
CA GLY A 200 51.32 -4.44 -36.80
C GLY A 200 51.75 -5.86 -36.38
N ASN A 201 51.84 -6.15 -35.08
CA ASN A 201 52.20 -7.47 -34.55
C ASN A 201 51.05 -8.50 -34.59
N THR A 202 49.85 -8.09 -34.97
CA THR A 202 48.69 -8.97 -35.07
C THR A 202 48.68 -9.68 -36.43
N ARG A 203 48.99 -10.98 -36.46
CA ARG A 203 48.83 -11.81 -37.66
C ARG A 203 47.35 -12.03 -37.95
N LEU A 204 46.75 -11.13 -38.76
CA LEU A 204 45.35 -11.23 -39.19
C LEU A 204 45.12 -12.39 -40.18
N PHE A 205 46.17 -12.85 -40.84
CA PHE A 205 46.15 -14.00 -41.73
C PHE A 205 47.22 -14.99 -41.25
N SER A 206 46.80 -16.06 -40.60
CA SER A 206 47.61 -17.28 -40.58
C SER A 206 47.51 -17.85 -41.99
N SER A 207 48.54 -17.65 -42.80
CA SER A 207 48.64 -18.34 -44.09
C SER A 207 48.54 -19.85 -43.82
N PHE A 208 47.43 -20.47 -44.25
CA PHE A 208 47.31 -21.91 -44.26
C PHE A 208 48.22 -22.44 -45.38
N THR A 209 49.48 -22.73 -45.04
CA THR A 209 50.36 -23.46 -45.96
C THR A 209 49.84 -24.89 -46.09
N THR A 210 49.48 -25.25 -47.33
CA THR A 210 49.07 -26.58 -47.79
C THR A 210 50.23 -27.57 -47.73
#